data_AF-A0A2A2QVE2-F1
#
_entry.id   AF-A0A2A2QVE2-F1
#
_cell.length_a   1.000
_cell.length_b   1.000
_cell.length_c   1.000
_cell.angle_alpha   90.00
_cell.angle_beta   90.00
_cell.angle_gamma   90.00
#
_symmetry.space_group_name_H-M   'P 1'
#
loop_
_entity.id
_entity.type
_entity.pdbx_description
1 polymer ?
#
loop_
_entity_poly.entity_id
_entity_poly.type
_entity_poly.pdbx_seq_one_letter_code
_entity_poly.pdbx_strand_id
1 'polypeptide(L)'
;MKHEPSFREDLIFALLLVPLAIFLPINAVSTALMISSLILILIVELLNSAIEWIIDYVRPEIHPLAKRIKDMASAAVFLSYINCVVVWVIMLWPENAVWKRLGDMLSGH
;
A
#
# COMPACT_ATOMS: atom_id res chain seq x y z
N MET A 1 -6.96 7.04 23.45
CA MET A 1 -7.49 6.76 22.10
C MET A 1 -7.06 5.36 21.70
N LYS A 2 -7.96 4.61 21.08
CA LYS A 2 -7.79 3.19 20.72
C LYS A 2 -6.54 3.01 19.87
N HIS A 3 -5.77 1.96 20.14
CA HIS A 3 -4.76 1.44 19.22
C HIS A 3 -5.39 1.28 17.84
N GLU A 4 -5.04 2.12 16.88
CA GLU A 4 -5.44 1.90 15.48
C GLU A 4 -4.60 0.74 14.94
N PRO A 5 -5.23 -0.39 14.55
CA PRO A 5 -4.53 -1.54 14.03
C PRO A 5 -4.11 -1.38 12.56
N SER A 6 -4.43 -0.25 11.89
CA SER A 6 -4.23 -0.02 10.45
C SER A 6 -2.80 -0.34 9.98
N PHE A 7 -1.78 0.22 10.63
CA PHE A 7 -0.38 -0.08 10.26
C PHE A 7 0.00 -1.55 10.44
N ARG A 8 -0.50 -2.23 11.49
CA ARG A 8 -0.20 -3.65 11.72
C ARG A 8 -0.86 -4.52 10.66
N GLU A 9 -2.08 -4.17 10.27
CA GLU A 9 -2.82 -4.85 9.21
C GLU A 9 -2.11 -4.67 7.87
N ASP A 10 -1.70 -3.45 7.52
CA ASP A 10 -0.95 -3.16 6.30
C ASP A 10 0.41 -3.84 6.28
N LEU A 11 1.09 -3.93 7.43
CA LEU A 11 2.34 -4.66 7.53
C LEU A 11 2.15 -6.15 7.28
N ILE A 12 1.08 -6.75 7.81
CA ILE A 12 0.73 -8.15 7.53
C ILE A 12 0.40 -8.32 6.04
N PHE A 13 -0.37 -7.41 5.44
CA PHE A 13 -0.64 -7.42 4.00
C PHE A 13 0.65 -7.34 3.18
N ALA A 14 1.57 -6.44 3.51
CA ALA A 14 2.85 -6.32 2.84
C ALA A 14 3.70 -7.60 3.00
N LEU A 15 3.74 -8.20 4.20
CA LEU A 15 4.48 -9.44 4.46
C LEU A 15 3.93 -10.64 3.66
N LEU A 16 2.64 -10.65 3.32
CA LEU A 16 2.04 -11.69 2.48
C LEU A 16 2.23 -11.40 0.98
N LEU A 17 2.06 -10.14 0.56
CA LEU A 17 2.07 -9.76 -0.84
C LEU A 17 3.47 -9.57 -1.42
N VAL A 18 4.48 -9.23 -0.62
CA VAL A 18 5.87 -9.12 -1.08
C VAL A 18 6.41 -10.47 -1.57
N PRO A 19 6.31 -11.58 -0.81
CA PRO A 19 6.68 -12.90 -1.33
C PRO A 19 5.89 -13.26 -2.59
N LEU A 20 4.58 -12.99 -2.62
CA LEU A 20 3.75 -13.24 -3.80
C LEU A 20 4.29 -12.50 -5.04
N ALA A 21 4.65 -11.22 -4.90
CA ALA A 21 5.24 -10.43 -5.97
C ALA A 21 6.58 -11.01 -6.47
N ILE A 22 7.41 -11.55 -5.56
CA ILE A 22 8.71 -12.17 -5.89
C ILE A 22 8.54 -13.50 -6.63
N PHE A 23 7.54 -14.30 -6.26
CA PHE A 23 7.29 -15.62 -6.88
C PHE A 23 6.52 -15.54 -8.20
N LEU A 24 5.91 -14.40 -8.53
CA LEU A 24 5.26 -14.22 -9.82
C LEU A 24 6.28 -14.22 -10.95
N PRO A 25 5.98 -14.84 -12.11
CA PRO A 25 6.89 -14.90 -13.24
C PRO A 25 6.87 -13.56 -14.00
N ILE A 26 7.21 -12.45 -13.35
CA ILE A 26 7.27 -11.10 -13.93
C ILE A 26 8.72 -10.60 -14.00
N ASN A 27 8.94 -9.46 -14.67
CA ASN A 27 10.28 -8.88 -14.71
C ASN A 27 10.62 -8.16 -13.39
N ALA A 28 11.90 -7.87 -13.18
CA ALA A 28 12.39 -7.24 -11.95
C ALA A 28 11.78 -5.84 -11.71
N VAL A 29 11.51 -5.09 -12.78
CA VAL A 29 10.91 -3.75 -12.68
C VAL A 29 9.46 -3.83 -12.20
N SER A 30 8.66 -4.72 -12.77
CA SER A 30 7.28 -4.98 -12.34
C SER A 30 7.23 -5.43 -10.88
N THR A 31 8.13 -6.34 -10.49
CA THR A 31 8.27 -6.78 -9.10
C THR A 31 8.59 -5.61 -8.17
N ALA A 32 9.58 -4.79 -8.55
CA ALA A 32 9.98 -3.62 -7.77
C ALA A 32 8.84 -2.59 -7.62
N LEU A 33 8.04 -2.37 -8.66
CA LEU A 33 6.88 -1.48 -8.62
C LEU A 33 5.77 -2.00 -7.70
N MET A 34 5.47 -3.30 -7.74
CA MET A 34 4.47 -3.91 -6.85
C MET A 34 4.91 -3.87 -5.39
N ILE A 35 6.20 -4.09 -5.11
CA ILE A 35 6.76 -3.98 -3.75
C ILE A 35 6.79 -2.52 -3.30
N SER A 36 7.20 -1.59 -4.17
CA SER A 36 7.27 -0.17 -3.80
C SER A 36 5.91 0.43 -3.49
N SER A 37 4.83 -0.02 -4.15
CA SER A 37 3.47 0.45 -3.84
C SER A 37 2.99 -0.02 -2.46
N LEU A 38 3.38 -1.21 -2.01
CA LEU A 38 3.10 -1.70 -0.65
C LEU A 38 3.90 -0.93 0.40
N ILE A 39 5.18 -0.67 0.14
CA ILE A 39 6.02 0.15 1.02
C ILE A 39 5.46 1.58 1.10
N LEU A 40 4.94 2.12 0.01
CA LEU A 40 4.32 3.44 -0.02
C LEU A 40 3.10 3.52 0.93
N ILE A 41 2.26 2.49 1.00
CA ILE A 41 1.16 2.43 1.97
C ILE A 41 1.71 2.59 3.39
N LEU A 42 2.72 1.77 3.76
CA LEU A 42 3.33 1.80 5.09
C LEU A 42 3.95 3.16 5.43
N ILE A 43 4.64 3.80 4.46
CA ILE A 43 5.22 5.13 4.65
C ILE A 43 4.11 6.15 4.93
N VAL A 44 3.04 6.14 4.14
CA VAL A 44 1.97 7.13 4.25
C VAL A 44 1.15 6.92 5.53
N GLU A 45 0.93 5.68 5.97
CA GLU A 45 0.31 5.35 7.26
C GLU A 45 1.15 5.85 8.46
N LEU A 46 2.47 5.65 8.42
CA LEU A 46 3.36 6.18 9.46
C LEU A 46 3.31 7.71 9.51
N LEU A 47 3.26 8.37 8.34
CA LEU A 47 3.09 9.82 8.27
C LEU A 47 1.72 10.26 8.79
N ASN A 48 0.63 9.53 8.48
CA ASN A 48 -0.70 9.80 9.02
C ASN A 48 -0.69 9.74 10.55
N SER A 49 -0.16 8.65 11.11
CA SER A 49 -0.02 8.47 12.55
C SER A 49 0.81 9.58 13.21
N ALA A 50 1.92 9.99 12.59
CA ALA A 50 2.76 11.07 13.09
C ALA A 50 2.03 12.42 13.09
N ILE A 51 1.27 12.73 12.03
CA ILE A 51 0.44 13.94 11.94
C ILE A 51 -0.64 13.94 13.02
N GLU A 52 -1.32 12.82 13.24
CA GLU A 52 -2.32 12.68 14.29
C GLU A 52 -1.74 12.97 15.68
N TRP A 53 -0.57 12.40 15.99
CA TRP A 53 0.14 12.65 17.25
C TRP A 53 0.53 14.12 17.42
N ILE A 54 1.04 14.76 16.37
CA ILE A 54 1.40 16.18 16.40
C ILE A 54 0.17 17.04 16.64
N ILE A 55 -0.95 16.75 15.96
CA ILE A 55 -2.19 17.52 16.11
C ILE A 55 -2.76 17.38 17.51
N ASP A 56 -2.78 16.16 18.04
CA ASP A 56 -3.26 15.88 19.40
C ASP A 56 -2.35 16.50 20.47
N TYR A 57 -1.05 16.63 20.19
CA TYR A 57 -0.09 17.30 21.07
C TYR A 57 -0.20 18.84 21.04
N VAL A 58 -0.28 19.46 19.85
CA VAL A 58 -0.13 20.93 19.71
C VAL A 58 -1.43 21.67 20.05
N ARG A 59 -2.61 21.18 19.63
CA ARG A 59 -3.89 21.88 19.86
C ARG A 59 -5.09 20.92 19.98
N PRO A 60 -5.37 20.38 21.18
CA PRO A 60 -6.55 19.53 21.41
C PRO A 60 -7.90 20.27 21.21
N GLU A 61 -7.92 21.61 21.27
CA GLU A 61 -9.17 22.41 21.32
C GLU A 61 -9.59 23.04 19.97
N ILE A 62 -8.74 23.08 18.93
CA ILE A 62 -9.12 23.68 17.63
C ILE A 62 -9.78 22.64 16.73
N HIS A 63 -11.07 22.43 16.97
CA HIS A 63 -11.86 21.40 16.32
C HIS A 63 -11.88 21.47 14.77
N PRO A 64 -12.01 22.64 14.11
CA PRO A 64 -12.17 22.68 12.64
C PRO A 64 -10.86 22.47 11.87
N LEU A 65 -9.75 23.06 12.33
CA LEU A 65 -8.46 22.96 11.64
C LEU A 65 -7.82 21.59 11.87
N ALA A 66 -7.87 21.08 13.11
CA ALA A 66 -7.39 19.74 13.44
C ALA A 66 -8.12 18.68 12.61
N LYS A 67 -9.44 18.81 12.48
CA LYS A 67 -10.24 17.93 11.62
C LYS A 67 -9.75 17.97 10.17
N ARG A 68 -9.59 19.16 9.59
CA ARG A 68 -9.13 19.29 8.20
C ARG A 68 -7.75 18.67 7.96
N ILE A 69 -6.83 18.81 8.90
CA ILE A 69 -5.49 18.22 8.80
C ILE A 69 -5.57 16.69 8.85
N LYS A 70 -6.35 16.13 9.78
CA LYS A 70 -6.59 14.68 9.87
C LYS A 70 -7.25 14.14 8.59
N ASP A 71 -8.28 14.83 8.08
CA ASP A 71 -8.95 14.45 6.83
C ASP A 71 -7.98 14.40 5.63
N MET A 72 -7.04 15.36 5.54
CA MET A 72 -6.01 15.37 4.50
C MET A 72 -5.00 14.24 4.65
N ALA A 73 -4.62 13.90 5.88
CA ALA A 73 -3.69 12.80 6.16
C ALA A 73 -4.32 11.44 5.82
N SER A 74 -5.58 11.21 6.22
CA SER A 74 -6.31 9.99 5.85
C SER A 74 -6.58 9.91 4.34
N ALA A 75 -6.79 11.04 3.66
CA ALA A 75 -6.91 11.07 2.20
C ALA A 75 -5.60 10.65 1.50
N ALA A 76 -4.44 10.99 2.07
CA ALA A 76 -3.15 10.52 1.53
C ALA A 76 -3.01 9.00 1.65
N VAL A 77 -3.42 8.41 2.78
CA VAL A 77 -3.47 6.95 2.97
C VAL A 77 -4.41 6.32 1.92
N PHE A 78 -5.60 6.88 1.72
CA PHE A 78 -6.52 6.39 0.70
C PHE A 78 -5.91 6.40 -0.72
N LEU A 79 -5.19 7.46 -1.06
CA LEU A 79 -4.50 7.57 -2.35
C LEU A 79 -3.36 6.56 -2.51
N SER A 80 -2.66 6.19 -1.43
CA SER A 80 -1.62 5.15 -1.50
C SER A 80 -2.22 3.76 -1.75
N TYR A 81 -3.39 3.46 -1.19
CA TYR A 81 -4.13 2.24 -1.53
C TYR A 81 -4.58 2.22 -2.99
N ILE A 82 -5.13 3.34 -3.51
CA ILE A 82 -5.48 3.45 -4.93
C ILE A 82 -4.24 3.19 -5.80
N ASN A 83 -3.10 3.79 -5.45
CA ASN A 83 -1.85 3.56 -6.16
C ASN A 83 -1.47 2.07 -6.16
N CYS A 84 -1.54 1.40 -5.01
CA CYS A 84 -1.26 -0.03 -4.91
C CYS A 84 -2.19 -0.88 -5.78
N VAL A 85 -3.50 -0.62 -5.74
CA VAL A 85 -4.48 -1.34 -6.58
C VAL A 85 -4.18 -1.13 -8.06
N VAL A 86 -3.93 0.11 -8.48
CA VAL A 86 -3.62 0.44 -9.88
C VAL A 86 -2.36 -0.29 -10.35
N VAL A 87 -1.28 -0.25 -9.56
CA VAL A 87 -0.03 -0.95 -9.88
C VAL A 87 -0.27 -2.44 -10.02
N TRP A 88 -0.93 -3.06 -9.05
CA TRP A 88 -1.18 -4.51 -9.05
C TRP A 88 -2.09 -4.95 -10.20
N VAL A 89 -3.16 -4.20 -10.49
CA VAL A 89 -4.06 -4.50 -11.61
C VAL A 89 -3.33 -4.41 -12.96
N ILE A 90 -2.52 -3.37 -13.18
CA ILE A 90 -1.73 -3.22 -14.41
C ILE A 90 -0.71 -4.36 -14.55
N MET A 91 -0.01 -4.68 -13.45
CA MET A 91 1.02 -5.73 -13.44
C MET A 91 0.47 -7.15 -13.48
N LEU A 92 -0.83 -7.36 -13.25
CA LEU A 92 -1.51 -8.68 -13.35
C LEU A 92 -2.53 -8.77 -14.49
N TRP A 93 -2.64 -7.74 -15.34
CA TRP A 93 -3.60 -7.71 -16.44
C TRP A 93 -3.48 -8.93 -17.38
N PRO A 94 -4.58 -9.59 -17.81
CA PRO A 94 -4.58 -10.81 -18.63
C PRO A 94 -3.66 -10.81 -19.85
N GLU A 95 -3.53 -9.67 -20.52
CA GLU A 95 -2.73 -9.53 -21.75
C GLU A 95 -1.23 -9.36 -21.49
N ASN A 96 -0.80 -9.31 -20.23
CA ASN A 96 0.60 -9.15 -19.88
C ASN A 96 1.37 -10.49 -19.83
N ALA A 97 2.70 -10.40 -19.70
CA ALA A 97 3.58 -11.56 -19.74
C ALA A 97 3.36 -12.58 -18.60
N VAL A 98 2.61 -12.23 -17.54
CA VAL A 98 2.36 -13.10 -16.38
C VAL A 98 1.65 -14.37 -16.84
N TRP A 99 0.52 -14.22 -17.54
CA TRP A 99 -0.37 -15.33 -17.86
C TRP A 99 0.22 -16.27 -18.90
N LYS A 100 0.98 -15.71 -19.85
CA LYS A 100 1.77 -16.50 -20.79
C LYS A 100 2.78 -17.39 -20.07
N ARG A 101 3.57 -16.80 -19.17
CA ARG A 101 4.60 -17.54 -18.41
C ARG A 101 4.01 -18.55 -17.43
N LEU A 102 2.88 -18.24 -16.80
CA LEU A 102 2.15 -19.20 -15.97
C LEU A 102 1.66 -20.39 -16.82
N GLY A 103 1.16 -20.14 -18.02
CA GLY A 103 0.79 -21.20 -18.97
C GLY A 103 1.98 -22.08 -19.34
N ASP A 104 3.13 -21.47 -19.62
CA ASP A 104 4.38 -22.19 -19.93
C ASP A 104 4.82 -23.06 -18.73
N MET A 105 4.76 -22.54 -17.49
CA MET A 105 5.12 -23.30 -16.28
C MET A 105 4.19 -24.48 -15.99
N LEU A 106 2.88 -24.30 -16.19
CA LEU A 106 1.88 -25.34 -15.93
C LEU A 106 1.83 -26.41 -17.03
N SER A 107 2.27 -26.09 -18.25
CA SER A 107 2.27 -27.01 -19.38
C SER A 107 3.47 -27.96 -19.42
N GLY A 108 4.48 -27.76 -18.56
CA GLY A 108 5.56 -28.73 -18.34
C GLY A 108 6.52 -28.91 -19.52
N HIS A 109 6.69 -27.88 -20.36
CA HIS A 109 7.64 -27.87 -21.48
C HIS A 109 8.88 -27.04 -21.19
#